data_AF-A0A496P4E2-F1
#
_entry.id   AF-A0A496P4E2-F1
#
_cell.length_a   1.000
_cell.length_b   1.000
_cell.length_c   1.000
_cell.angle_alpha   90.00
_cell.angle_beta   90.00
_cell.angle_gamma   90.00
#
_symmetry.space_group_name_H-M   'P 1'
#
loop_
_entity.id
_entity.type
_entity.pdbx_description
1 polymer ?
#
loop_
_entity_poly.entity_id
_entity_poly.type
_entity_poly.pdbx_seq_one_letter_code
_entity_poly.pdbx_strand_id
1 'polypeptide(L)'
;MKNILKVVLLILLPAGFAKVNAQIVTKRDSINGNEFTITMDKRIDDVIASMENECKKKSLRTNDDTSSKPLSQAEICKKNPRILGYKIQVGVVKSSEEANNLRTEFRQAFPAIKVEVDASLRPNYKVLAGSYLSKESAAADLKKVKAKFKGAISTQYRVFCVEAK
;
A
#
# COMPACT_ATOMS: atom_id res chain seq x y z
N MET A 1 12.63 35.22 -65.45
CA MET A 1 12.92 34.52 -64.16
C MET A 1 11.71 34.37 -63.21
N LYS A 2 10.52 34.92 -63.50
CA LYS A 2 9.35 34.82 -62.59
C LYS A 2 8.60 33.48 -62.66
N ASN A 3 8.67 32.81 -63.82
CA ASN A 3 7.95 31.54 -64.04
C ASN A 3 8.75 30.32 -63.57
N ILE A 4 10.09 30.39 -63.58
CA ILE A 4 10.97 29.31 -63.09
C ILE A 4 10.87 29.19 -61.56
N LEU A 5 10.79 30.31 -60.85
CA LEU A 5 10.61 30.32 -59.39
C LEU A 5 9.29 29.66 -58.96
N LYS A 6 8.21 29.84 -59.74
CA LYS A 6 6.92 29.19 -59.48
C LYS A 6 6.97 27.68 -59.67
N VAL A 7 7.71 27.20 -60.67
CA VAL A 7 7.86 25.76 -60.94
C VAL A 7 8.71 25.09 -59.84
N VAL A 8 9.78 25.75 -59.38
CA VAL A 8 10.60 25.25 -58.27
C VAL A 8 9.79 25.18 -56.96
N LEU A 9 8.95 26.17 -56.68
CA LEU A 9 8.06 26.14 -55.51
C LEU A 9 7.02 25.00 -55.60
N LEU A 10 6.47 24.74 -56.79
CA LEU A 10 5.45 23.70 -56.98
C LEU A 10 6.02 22.29 -56.80
N ILE A 11 7.30 22.08 -57.14
CA ILE A 11 8.00 20.78 -57.00
C ILE A 11 8.46 20.53 -55.55
N LEU A 12 8.69 21.58 -54.75
CA LEU A 12 9.11 21.47 -53.35
C LEU A 12 7.97 21.28 -52.34
N LEU A 13 6.71 21.54 -52.72
CA LEU A 13 5.55 21.41 -51.83
C LEU A 13 5.15 19.97 -51.41
N PRO A 14 5.38 18.89 -52.19
CA PRO A 14 4.97 17.55 -51.77
C PRO A 14 5.89 16.86 -50.75
N ALA A 15 7.10 17.38 -50.50
CA ALA A 15 8.09 16.73 -49.63
C ALA A 15 7.85 16.95 -48.12
N GLY A 16 6.87 17.79 -47.75
CA GLY A 16 6.57 18.15 -46.35
C GLY A 16 5.70 17.16 -45.58
N PHE A 17 5.17 16.11 -46.22
CA PHE A 17 4.36 15.09 -45.55
C PHE A 17 5.18 13.82 -45.31
N ALA A 18 6.28 13.94 -44.56
CA ALA A 18 6.84 12.77 -43.90
C ALA A 18 5.76 12.23 -42.95
N LYS A 19 5.20 11.07 -43.30
CA LYS A 19 4.23 10.36 -42.46
C LYS A 19 4.82 10.18 -41.07
N VAL A 20 4.34 10.94 -40.11
CA VAL A 20 4.56 10.66 -38.69
C VAL A 20 3.66 9.46 -38.39
N ASN A 21 4.14 8.25 -38.70
CA ASN A 21 3.48 7.03 -38.26
C ASN A 21 3.65 6.99 -36.74
N ALA A 22 2.66 7.45 -35.99
CA ALA A 22 2.55 7.08 -34.58
C ALA A 22 2.56 5.55 -34.53
N GLN A 23 3.65 4.96 -34.03
CA GLN A 23 3.82 3.51 -33.95
C GLN A 23 2.93 3.00 -32.80
N ILE A 24 1.68 2.68 -33.14
CA ILE A 24 0.77 1.98 -32.24
C ILE A 24 1.16 0.50 -32.26
N VAL A 25 1.48 -0.05 -31.11
CA VAL A 25 1.81 -1.47 -30.93
C VAL A 25 0.52 -2.22 -30.61
N THR A 26 0.18 -3.23 -31.41
CA THR A 26 -0.91 -4.17 -31.15
C THR A 26 -0.35 -5.45 -30.54
N LYS A 27 -0.67 -5.72 -29.28
CA LYS A 27 -0.36 -7.00 -28.63
C LYS A 27 -1.63 -7.82 -28.44
N ARG A 28 -1.54 -9.12 -28.66
CA ARG A 28 -2.59 -10.08 -28.31
C ARG A 28 -2.27 -10.64 -26.93
N ASP A 29 -3.23 -10.57 -26.04
CA ASP A 29 -3.13 -11.11 -24.68
C ASP A 29 -4.33 -12.01 -24.40
N SER A 30 -4.19 -12.95 -23.47
CA SER A 30 -5.27 -13.86 -23.08
C SER A 30 -5.51 -13.83 -21.59
N ILE A 31 -6.74 -13.50 -21.19
CA ILE A 31 -7.19 -13.59 -19.80
C ILE A 31 -8.31 -14.62 -19.75
N ASN A 32 -8.11 -15.70 -18.96
CA ASN A 32 -9.06 -16.80 -18.79
C ASN A 32 -9.50 -17.46 -20.11
N GLY A 33 -8.59 -17.59 -21.08
CA GLY A 33 -8.84 -18.27 -22.36
C GLY A 33 -9.56 -17.42 -23.41
N ASN A 34 -9.90 -16.17 -23.10
CA ASN A 34 -10.42 -15.21 -24.08
C ASN A 34 -9.27 -14.33 -24.59
N GLU A 35 -9.12 -14.26 -25.92
CA GLU A 35 -8.13 -13.39 -26.55
C GLU A 35 -8.62 -11.95 -26.62
N PHE A 36 -7.77 -11.02 -26.19
CA PHE A 36 -7.98 -9.59 -26.30
C PHE A 36 -6.83 -8.96 -27.07
N THR A 37 -7.15 -8.00 -27.94
CA THR A 37 -6.14 -7.19 -28.64
C THR A 37 -6.02 -5.86 -27.94
N ILE A 38 -4.83 -5.58 -27.40
CA ILE A 38 -4.52 -4.33 -26.72
C ILE A 38 -3.68 -3.47 -27.69
N THR A 39 -4.18 -2.29 -28.00
CA THR A 39 -3.48 -1.24 -28.75
C THR A 39 -2.87 -0.25 -27.77
N MET A 40 -1.56 -0.01 -27.87
CA MET A 40 -0.88 0.94 -26.99
C MET A 40 0.21 1.72 -27.72
N ASP A 41 0.61 2.86 -27.15
CA ASP A 41 1.77 3.62 -27.61
C ASP A 41 3.07 2.85 -27.29
N LYS A 42 4.06 2.95 -28.18
CA LYS A 42 5.37 2.31 -28.01
C LYS A 42 6.02 2.60 -26.64
N ARG A 43 5.87 3.82 -26.10
CA ARG A 43 6.45 4.17 -24.79
C ARG A 43 5.82 3.38 -23.64
N ILE A 44 4.53 3.07 -23.76
CA ILE A 44 3.82 2.25 -22.77
C ILE A 44 4.29 0.80 -22.89
N ASP A 45 4.46 0.31 -24.12
CA ASP A 45 4.98 -1.04 -24.38
C ASP A 45 6.39 -1.23 -23.79
N ASP A 46 7.27 -0.25 -23.98
CA ASP A 46 8.65 -0.28 -23.45
C ASP A 46 8.67 -0.34 -21.91
N VAL A 47 7.79 0.43 -21.25
CA VAL A 47 7.66 0.41 -19.78
C VAL A 47 7.14 -0.95 -19.30
N ILE A 48 6.07 -1.47 -19.90
CA ILE A 48 5.52 -2.78 -19.53
C ILE A 48 6.58 -3.89 -19.73
N ALA A 49 7.28 -3.88 -20.85
CA ALA A 49 8.35 -4.85 -21.13
C ALA A 49 9.51 -4.76 -20.13
N SER A 50 9.85 -3.56 -19.66
CA SER A 50 10.88 -3.38 -18.63
C SER A 50 10.47 -4.02 -17.30
N MET A 51 9.22 -3.82 -16.88
CA MET A 51 8.65 -4.40 -15.66
C MET A 51 8.56 -5.93 -15.72
N GLU A 52 8.15 -6.47 -16.88
CA GLU A 52 8.09 -7.93 -17.09
C GLU A 52 9.48 -8.59 -17.03
N ASN A 53 10.51 -7.93 -17.58
CA ASN A 53 11.88 -8.43 -17.53
C ASN A 53 12.46 -8.45 -16.12
N GLU A 54 12.14 -7.47 -15.27
CA GLU A 54 12.51 -7.50 -13.85
C GLU A 54 11.85 -8.67 -13.10
N CYS A 55 10.58 -8.96 -13.42
CA CYS A 55 9.89 -10.12 -12.88
C CYS A 55 10.56 -11.45 -13.29
N LYS A 56 10.91 -11.60 -14.58
CA LYS A 56 11.63 -12.79 -15.09
C LYS A 56 13.02 -12.97 -14.46
N LYS A 57 13.77 -11.87 -14.24
CA LYS A 57 15.07 -11.91 -13.55
C LYS A 57 14.96 -12.38 -12.10
N LYS A 58 13.85 -12.07 -11.41
CA LYS A 58 13.58 -12.55 -10.05
C LYS A 58 13.26 -14.05 -10.02
N SER A 59 12.56 -14.56 -11.04
CA SER A 59 12.26 -15.98 -11.18
C SER A 59 13.52 -16.84 -11.37
N LEU A 60 14.46 -16.39 -12.21
CA LEU A 60 15.73 -17.10 -12.48
C LEU A 60 16.72 -17.12 -11.30
N ARG A 61 16.51 -16.31 -10.25
CA ARG A 61 17.32 -16.36 -9.02
C ARG A 61 16.82 -17.40 -8.00
N THR A 62 15.93 -18.30 -8.39
CA THR A 62 15.35 -19.29 -7.48
C THR A 62 15.84 -20.70 -7.81
N ASN A 63 17.11 -20.95 -7.50
CA ASN A 63 17.64 -22.27 -7.16
C ASN A 63 18.75 -22.07 -6.12
N ASP A 64 18.45 -21.26 -5.09
CA ASP A 64 19.21 -21.30 -3.85
C ASP A 64 18.31 -21.95 -2.81
N ASP A 65 18.77 -23.09 -2.34
CA ASP A 65 18.17 -23.99 -1.36
C ASP A 65 18.23 -23.35 0.04
N THR A 66 17.75 -22.11 0.16
CA THR A 66 17.52 -21.50 1.47
C THR A 66 16.20 -22.04 1.96
N SER A 67 16.26 -23.05 2.85
CA SER A 67 15.18 -23.36 3.78
C SER A 67 14.58 -22.04 4.28
N SER A 68 13.44 -21.64 3.73
CA SER A 68 12.75 -20.41 4.06
C SER A 68 12.00 -20.61 5.37
N LYS A 69 12.76 -20.97 6.42
CA LYS A 69 12.25 -20.97 7.77
C LYS A 69 11.67 -19.58 8.00
N PRO A 70 10.37 -19.45 8.28
CA PRO A 70 9.79 -18.15 8.54
C PRO A 70 10.60 -17.52 9.66
N LEU A 71 11.10 -16.30 9.44
CA LEU A 71 11.90 -15.58 10.42
C LEU A 71 11.14 -15.62 11.75
N SER A 72 11.86 -15.98 12.81
CA SER A 72 11.27 -15.93 14.14
C SER A 72 10.82 -14.51 14.44
N GLN A 73 9.81 -14.38 15.28
CA GLN A 73 9.30 -13.06 15.68
C GLN A 73 10.43 -12.17 16.22
N ALA A 74 11.38 -12.73 16.98
CA ALA A 74 12.53 -12.01 17.48
C ALA A 74 13.43 -11.43 16.37
N GLU A 75 13.63 -12.16 15.28
CA GLU A 75 14.40 -11.69 14.12
C GLU A 75 13.67 -10.61 13.34
N ILE A 76 12.34 -10.73 13.20
CA ILE A 76 11.48 -9.70 12.60
C ILE A 76 11.59 -8.41 13.42
N CYS A 77 11.47 -8.52 14.74
CA CYS A 77 11.54 -7.40 15.66
C CYS A 77 12.92 -6.73 15.71
N LYS A 78 14.01 -7.49 15.49
CA LYS A 78 15.37 -6.95 15.39
C LYS A 78 15.58 -6.14 14.10
N LYS A 79 14.97 -6.56 12.99
CA LYS A 79 15.06 -5.86 11.70
C LYS A 79 14.15 -4.63 11.65
N ASN A 80 12.92 -4.75 12.14
CA ASN A 80 11.93 -3.68 12.14
C ASN A 80 11.22 -3.62 13.50
N PRO A 81 11.56 -2.66 14.38
CA PRO A 81 10.95 -2.58 15.71
C PRO A 81 9.47 -2.18 15.65
N ARG A 82 9.01 -1.55 14.56
CA ARG A 82 7.60 -1.29 14.28
C ARG A 82 7.07 -2.29 13.25
N ILE A 83 6.14 -3.12 13.67
CA ILE A 83 5.50 -4.15 12.84
C ILE A 83 4.01 -3.88 12.71
N LEU A 84 3.39 -4.50 11.71
CA LEU A 84 1.95 -4.52 11.59
C LEU A 84 1.39 -5.49 12.63
N GLY A 85 0.48 -5.00 13.46
CA GLY A 85 -0.18 -5.78 14.50
C GLY A 85 -1.57 -5.22 14.77
N TYR A 86 -2.02 -5.30 16.02
CA TYR A 86 -3.35 -4.89 16.43
C TYR A 86 -3.31 -4.01 17.69
N LYS A 87 -4.23 -3.06 17.75
CA LYS A 87 -4.57 -2.31 18.96
C LYS A 87 -6.09 -2.40 19.16
N ILE A 88 -6.52 -2.28 20.41
CA ILE A 88 -7.95 -2.18 20.73
C ILE A 88 -8.35 -0.72 20.59
N GLN A 89 -9.14 -0.39 19.58
CA GLN A 89 -9.76 0.92 19.47
C GLN A 89 -10.91 1.00 20.47
N VAL A 90 -10.75 1.83 21.50
CA VAL A 90 -11.74 2.06 22.55
C VAL A 90 -12.88 2.94 22.03
N GLY A 91 -12.53 3.98 21.24
CA GLY A 91 -13.48 4.91 20.66
C GLY A 91 -12.82 5.88 19.69
N VAL A 92 -13.66 6.57 18.91
CA VAL A 92 -13.25 7.66 18.03
C VAL A 92 -14.10 8.88 18.38
N VAL A 93 -13.44 9.98 18.72
CA VAL A 93 -14.08 11.21 19.19
C VAL A 93 -13.62 12.41 18.38
N LYS A 94 -14.32 13.55 18.49
CA LYS A 94 -14.09 14.73 17.64
C LYS A 94 -13.24 15.81 18.30
N SER A 95 -13.03 15.73 19.62
CA SER A 95 -12.23 16.69 20.37
C SER A 95 -11.07 16.03 21.11
N SER A 96 -9.99 16.81 21.31
CA SER A 96 -8.84 16.37 22.09
C SER A 96 -9.20 16.17 23.57
N GLU A 97 -10.11 17.00 24.09
CA GLU A 97 -10.58 16.93 25.48
C GLU A 97 -11.34 15.62 25.75
N GLU A 98 -12.31 15.28 24.89
CA GLU A 98 -13.02 13.99 24.98
C GLU A 98 -12.05 12.81 24.88
N ALA A 99 -11.05 12.89 23.99
CA ALA A 99 -10.06 11.83 23.84
C ALA A 99 -9.23 11.65 25.12
N ASN A 100 -8.87 12.75 25.79
CA ASN A 100 -8.13 12.72 27.04
C ASN A 100 -8.98 12.23 28.21
N ASN A 101 -10.27 12.57 28.25
CA ASN A 101 -11.21 12.07 29.25
C ASN A 101 -11.39 10.55 29.09
N LEU A 102 -11.67 10.07 27.87
CA LEU A 102 -11.81 8.64 27.58
C LEU A 102 -10.52 7.87 27.87
N ARG A 103 -9.36 8.44 27.54
CA ARG A 103 -8.05 7.87 27.89
C ARG A 103 -7.87 7.73 29.40
N THR A 104 -8.29 8.73 30.17
CA THR A 104 -8.18 8.73 31.64
C THR A 104 -9.11 7.70 32.26
N GLU A 105 -10.36 7.65 31.81
CA GLU A 105 -11.33 6.64 32.23
C GLU A 105 -10.83 5.22 31.92
N PHE A 106 -10.23 5.02 30.75
CA PHE A 106 -9.65 3.74 30.38
C PHE A 106 -8.50 3.33 31.30
N ARG A 107 -7.58 4.25 31.62
CA ARG A 107 -6.44 3.97 32.53
C ARG A 107 -6.91 3.59 33.93
N GLN A 108 -7.95 4.24 34.43
CA GLN A 108 -8.53 3.90 35.73
C GLN A 108 -9.15 2.50 35.73
N ALA A 109 -9.82 2.12 34.64
CA ALA A 109 -10.45 0.81 34.51
C ALA A 109 -9.46 -0.34 34.23
N PHE A 110 -8.41 -0.07 33.46
CA PHE A 110 -7.45 -1.07 32.99
C PHE A 110 -6.00 -0.58 33.15
N PRO A 111 -5.47 -0.47 34.40
CA PRO A 111 -4.13 0.08 34.65
C PRO A 111 -3.00 -0.71 33.98
N ALA A 112 -3.20 -2.02 33.78
CA ALA A 112 -2.22 -2.91 33.16
C ALA A 112 -2.13 -2.78 31.62
N ILE A 113 -3.03 -2.02 30.99
CA ILE A 113 -3.08 -1.86 29.53
C ILE A 113 -2.72 -0.42 29.17
N LYS A 114 -1.60 -0.24 28.48
CA LYS A 114 -1.17 1.07 27.98
C LYS A 114 -2.18 1.61 26.97
N VAL A 115 -2.53 2.89 27.09
CA VAL A 115 -3.47 3.58 26.19
C VAL A 115 -2.86 4.87 25.63
N GLU A 116 -3.11 5.07 24.35
CA GLU A 116 -2.56 6.15 23.51
C GLU A 116 -3.69 6.83 22.75
N VAL A 117 -3.48 8.10 22.40
CA VAL A 117 -4.40 8.88 21.55
C VAL A 117 -3.71 9.13 20.23
N ASP A 118 -4.33 8.65 19.16
CA ASP A 118 -3.89 8.92 17.80
C ASP A 118 -4.65 10.14 17.25
N ALA A 119 -3.91 11.21 16.96
CA ALA A 119 -4.39 12.46 16.40
C ALA A 119 -4.08 12.60 14.89
N SER A 120 -3.73 11.51 14.21
CA SER A 120 -3.33 11.56 12.79
C SER A 120 -4.46 12.01 11.85
N LEU A 121 -5.72 11.78 12.22
CA LEU A 121 -6.90 12.06 11.38
C LEU A 121 -7.80 13.16 11.94
N ARG A 122 -7.21 14.20 12.54
CA ARG A 122 -7.94 15.37 13.08
C ARG A 122 -9.03 15.86 12.11
N PRO A 123 -10.26 16.11 12.58
CA PRO A 123 -10.68 16.17 13.99
C PRO A 123 -10.97 14.81 14.65
N ASN A 124 -10.79 13.69 13.95
CA ASN A 124 -11.04 12.37 14.51
C ASN A 124 -9.86 11.88 15.35
N TYR A 125 -10.02 11.88 16.67
CA TYR A 125 -9.07 11.32 17.61
C TYR A 125 -9.44 9.87 17.91
N LYS A 126 -8.51 8.93 17.69
CA LYS A 126 -8.71 7.52 18.05
C LYS A 126 -8.04 7.23 19.38
N VAL A 127 -8.79 6.65 20.31
CA VAL A 127 -8.22 6.16 21.58
C VAL A 127 -7.90 4.68 21.41
N LEU A 128 -6.61 4.33 21.44
CA LEU A 128 -6.09 3.01 21.14
C LEU A 128 -5.41 2.42 22.39
N ALA A 129 -5.74 1.17 22.71
CA ALA A 129 -5.24 0.48 23.90
C ALA A 129 -4.53 -0.83 23.55
N GLY A 130 -3.45 -1.09 24.28
CA GLY A 130 -2.58 -2.25 24.12
C GLY A 130 -1.80 -2.24 22.81
N SER A 131 -0.92 -3.23 22.70
CA SER A 131 -0.15 -3.56 21.51
C SER A 131 -0.17 -5.08 21.41
N TYR A 132 -0.60 -5.61 20.27
CA TYR A 132 -0.80 -7.05 20.08
C TYR A 132 -0.26 -7.46 18.71
N LEU A 133 0.26 -8.67 18.61
CA LEU A 133 0.83 -9.19 17.36
C LEU A 133 -0.25 -9.66 16.40
N SER A 134 -1.32 -10.23 16.94
CA SER A 134 -2.42 -10.83 16.20
C SER A 134 -3.78 -10.50 16.80
N LYS A 135 -4.88 -10.80 16.08
CA LYS A 135 -6.23 -10.61 16.64
C LYS A 135 -6.49 -11.53 17.83
N GLU A 136 -5.89 -12.71 17.81
CA GLU A 136 -6.04 -13.77 18.82
C GLU A 136 -5.37 -13.35 20.12
N SER A 137 -4.14 -12.81 20.05
CA SER A 137 -3.42 -12.26 21.22
C SER A 137 -4.19 -11.10 21.88
N ALA A 138 -4.96 -10.32 21.10
CA ALA A 138 -5.82 -9.26 21.61
C ALA A 138 -7.15 -9.74 22.21
N ALA A 139 -7.57 -10.99 21.97
CA ALA A 139 -8.95 -11.42 22.21
C ALA A 139 -9.34 -11.41 23.70
N ALA A 140 -8.43 -11.84 24.57
CA ALA A 140 -8.67 -11.90 26.01
C ALA A 140 -8.88 -10.49 26.61
N ASP A 141 -8.02 -9.54 26.25
CA ASP A 141 -8.13 -8.16 26.72
C ASP A 141 -9.29 -7.43 26.03
N LEU A 142 -9.55 -7.70 24.74
CA LEU A 142 -10.72 -7.16 24.03
C LEU A 142 -12.03 -7.59 24.71
N LYS A 143 -12.15 -8.83 25.18
CA LYS A 143 -13.35 -9.31 25.90
C LYS A 143 -13.59 -8.50 27.18
N LYS A 144 -12.53 -8.23 27.95
CA LYS A 144 -12.60 -7.41 29.18
C LYS A 144 -12.93 -5.96 28.86
N VAL A 145 -12.26 -5.38 27.86
CA VAL A 145 -12.49 -4.00 27.44
C VAL A 145 -13.92 -3.83 26.92
N LYS A 146 -14.44 -4.75 26.10
CA LYS A 146 -15.83 -4.75 25.62
C LYS A 146 -16.87 -4.86 26.74
N ALA A 147 -16.52 -5.39 27.90
CA ALA A 147 -17.45 -5.43 29.03
C ALA A 147 -17.82 -4.02 29.49
N LYS A 148 -16.85 -3.09 29.53
CA LYS A 148 -17.04 -1.69 29.91
C LYS A 148 -17.28 -0.76 28.70
N PHE A 149 -16.48 -0.89 27.65
CA PHE A 149 -16.52 -0.06 26.45
C PHE A 149 -17.13 -0.86 25.30
N LYS A 150 -18.47 -0.81 25.16
CA LYS A 150 -19.21 -1.64 24.19
C LYS A 150 -18.79 -1.42 22.72
N GLY A 151 -18.35 -0.22 22.38
CA GLY A 151 -17.87 0.14 21.05
C GLY A 151 -16.44 -0.31 20.74
N ALA A 152 -15.76 -1.00 21.66
CA ALA A 152 -14.37 -1.36 21.47
C ALA A 152 -14.18 -2.45 20.40
N ILE A 153 -13.22 -2.25 19.50
CA ILE A 153 -12.91 -3.17 18.41
C ILE A 153 -11.41 -3.41 18.30
N SER A 154 -11.00 -4.57 17.78
CA SER A 154 -9.61 -4.81 17.39
C SER A 154 -9.36 -4.21 16.01
N THR A 155 -8.44 -3.27 15.93
CA THR A 155 -8.08 -2.54 14.70
C THR A 155 -6.62 -2.81 14.37
N GLN A 156 -6.35 -3.07 13.10
CA GLN A 156 -4.98 -3.26 12.63
C GLN A 156 -4.20 -1.94 12.74
N TYR A 157 -3.02 -1.97 13.35
CA TYR A 157 -2.22 -0.78 13.61
C TYR A 157 -0.74 -1.12 13.69
N ARG A 158 0.13 -0.11 13.59
CA ARG A 158 1.57 -0.31 13.83
C ARG A 158 1.83 -0.41 15.33
N VAL A 159 2.47 -1.49 15.75
CA VAL A 159 2.84 -1.73 17.14
C VAL A 159 4.35 -1.85 17.25
N PHE A 160 4.88 -1.46 18.41
CA PHE A 160 6.26 -1.75 18.74
C PHE A 160 6.35 -3.20 19.18
N CYS A 161 7.25 -3.96 18.57
CA CYS A 161 7.48 -5.37 18.89
C CYS A 161 7.71 -5.61 20.39
N VAL A 162 8.46 -4.72 21.05
CA VAL A 162 8.79 -4.84 22.48
C VAL A 162 7.59 -4.66 23.40
N GLU A 163 6.53 -4.01 22.92
CA GLU A 163 5.29 -3.80 23.69
C GLU A 163 4.19 -4.78 23.29
N ALA A 164 4.36 -5.49 22.17
CA ALA A 164 3.33 -6.33 21.60
C ALA A 164 3.28 -7.69 22.30
N LYS A 165 2.10 -8.01 22.85
CA LYS A 165 1.80 -9.33 23.43
C LYS A 165 1.28 -10.30 22.36
#